data_AF-A0A4S8EVA6-F1
#
_entry.id   AF-A0A4S8EVA6-F1
#
_cell.length_a   1.000
_cell.length_b   1.000
_cell.length_c   1.000
_cell.angle_alpha   90.00
_cell.angle_beta   90.00
_cell.angle_gamma   90.00
#
_symmetry.space_group_name_H-M   'P 1'
#
loop_
_entity.id
_entity.type
_entity.pdbx_description
1 polymer ?
#
loop_
_entity_poly.entity_id
_entity_poly.type
_entity_poly.pdbx_seq_one_letter_code
_entity_poly.pdbx_strand_id
1 'polypeptide(L)'
;MKRSREFSVLQVAIVAVVALVYAAMLYFRAATASLDDHYQPGISTLQSWCMPGALLFGLTLVAVAFRSVLAAQVAVYTSISAIIICAFLLIFVISHSGNRNSWVFPQQRTLQTTIHTALFSPNFSNRSTGSIIGSAIVASCFLGISGFVLRRRKLTIHSS
;
A
#
# COMPACT_ATOMS: atom_id res chain seq x y z
N MET A 1 34.38 -9.40 15.63
CA MET A 1 33.02 -9.85 15.24
C MET A 1 32.13 -8.63 14.98
N LYS A 2 32.23 -8.04 13.79
CA LYS A 2 31.37 -6.94 13.32
C LYS A 2 30.93 -7.32 11.90
N ARG A 3 29.80 -8.02 11.76
CA ARG A 3 29.07 -7.98 10.48
C ARG A 3 28.15 -6.77 10.59
N SER A 4 28.58 -5.64 10.03
CA SER A 4 27.65 -4.58 9.68
C SER A 4 26.52 -5.25 8.88
N ARG A 5 25.28 -5.06 9.32
CA ARG A 5 24.10 -5.39 8.52
C ARG A 5 24.05 -4.37 7.39
N GLU A 6 24.98 -4.45 6.46
CA GLU A 6 24.90 -3.65 5.25
C GLU A 6 23.75 -4.21 4.41
N PHE A 7 22.71 -3.40 4.28
CA PHE A 7 21.69 -3.65 3.29
C PHE A 7 22.35 -3.62 1.93
N SER A 8 22.13 -4.67 1.14
CA SER A 8 22.52 -4.61 -0.27
C SER A 8 21.79 -3.45 -0.94
N VAL A 9 22.50 -2.67 -1.75
CA VAL A 9 21.92 -1.57 -2.56
C VAL A 9 20.69 -2.06 -3.34
N LEU A 10 20.75 -3.29 -3.86
CA LEU A 10 19.64 -3.94 -4.56
C LEU A 10 18.40 -4.11 -3.67
N GLN A 11 18.60 -4.52 -2.41
CA GLN A 11 17.50 -4.71 -1.46
C GLN A 11 16.81 -3.37 -1.14
N VAL A 12 17.59 -2.32 -0.93
CA VAL A 12 17.07 -0.97 -0.67
C VAL A 12 16.27 -0.48 -1.87
N ALA A 13 16.80 -0.65 -3.09
CA ALA A 13 16.13 -0.27 -4.32
C ALA A 13 14.79 -0.99 -4.49
N ILE A 14 14.74 -2.31 -4.27
CA ILE A 14 13.50 -3.09 -4.35
C ILE A 14 12.48 -2.58 -3.33
N VAL A 15 12.87 -2.43 -2.07
CA VAL A 15 11.97 -1.95 -1.01
C VAL A 15 11.43 -0.56 -1.35
N ALA A 16 12.28 0.35 -1.84
CA ALA A 16 11.88 1.69 -2.22
C ALA A 16 10.87 1.70 -3.37
N VAL A 17 11.13 0.95 -4.45
CA VAL A 17 10.20 0.84 -5.60
C VAL A 17 8.87 0.27 -5.15
N VAL A 18 8.88 -0.81 -4.37
CA VAL A 18 7.64 -1.43 -3.90
C VAL A 18 6.88 -0.52 -2.94
N ALA A 19 7.59 0.21 -2.07
CA ALA A 19 6.98 1.21 -1.19
C ALA A 19 6.31 2.35 -1.96
N LEU A 20 6.93 2.83 -3.04
CA LEU A 20 6.33 3.84 -3.93
C LEU A 20 5.08 3.31 -4.64
N VAL A 21 5.12 2.08 -5.17
CA VAL A 21 3.95 1.45 -5.79
C VAL A 21 2.83 1.27 -4.76
N TYR A 22 3.15 0.81 -3.56
CA TYR A 22 2.19 0.67 -2.46
C TYR A 22 1.56 2.02 -2.10
N ALA A 23 2.37 3.08 -1.97
CA ALA A 23 1.89 4.43 -1.69
C ALA A 23 0.95 4.94 -2.78
N ALA A 24 1.29 4.75 -4.06
CA ALA A 24 0.45 5.15 -5.18
C ALA A 24 -0.89 4.41 -5.18
N MET A 25 -0.87 3.09 -4.98
CA MET A 25 -2.10 2.27 -4.91
C MET A 25 -2.98 2.67 -3.72
N LEU A 26 -2.38 2.89 -2.55
CA LEU A 26 -3.10 3.28 -1.34
C LEU A 26 -3.69 4.68 -1.48
N TYR A 27 -2.92 5.63 -2.02
CA TYR A 27 -3.39 6.99 -2.29
C TYR A 27 -4.56 6.97 -3.27
N PHE A 28 -4.43 6.25 -4.39
CA PHE A 28 -5.50 6.09 -5.36
C PHE A 28 -6.78 5.58 -4.68
N ARG A 29 -6.68 4.49 -3.90
CA ARG A 29 -7.83 3.96 -3.16
C ARG A 29 -8.43 4.97 -2.20
N ALA A 30 -7.61 5.68 -1.43
CA ALA A 30 -8.09 6.68 -0.48
C ALA A 30 -8.79 7.84 -1.19
N ALA A 31 -8.23 8.32 -2.30
CA ALA A 31 -8.76 9.41 -3.11
C ALA A 31 -10.08 9.04 -3.79
N THR A 32 -10.25 7.78 -4.20
CA THR A 32 -11.48 7.31 -4.87
C THR A 32 -12.48 6.63 -3.93
N ALA A 33 -12.19 6.47 -2.62
CA ALA A 33 -12.99 5.64 -1.71
C ALA A 33 -14.47 6.06 -1.57
N SER A 34 -14.80 7.30 -1.87
CA SER A 34 -16.16 7.84 -1.87
C SER A 34 -16.91 7.63 -3.19
N LEU A 35 -16.21 7.23 -4.26
CA LEU A 35 -16.78 7.03 -5.59
C LEU A 35 -17.25 5.58 -5.76
N ASP A 36 -18.43 5.44 -6.35
CA ASP A 36 -19.12 4.18 -6.57
C ASP A 36 -19.66 4.16 -8.01
N ASP A 37 -19.92 2.96 -8.54
CA ASP A 37 -20.38 2.76 -9.92
C ASP A 37 -21.76 3.38 -10.18
N HIS A 38 -22.56 3.56 -9.12
CA HIS A 38 -23.82 4.30 -9.17
C HIS A 38 -23.62 5.76 -9.61
N TYR A 39 -22.43 6.34 -9.38
CA TYR A 39 -22.10 7.72 -9.73
C TYR A 39 -21.16 7.83 -10.94
N GLN A 40 -20.31 6.84 -11.16
CA GLN A 40 -19.39 6.76 -12.30
C GLN A 40 -19.10 5.28 -12.64
N PRO A 41 -19.72 4.73 -13.69
CA PRO A 41 -19.51 3.33 -14.08
C PRO A 41 -18.03 3.01 -14.33
N GLY A 42 -17.57 1.87 -13.80
CA GLY A 42 -16.22 1.33 -14.00
C GLY A 42 -15.20 1.74 -12.95
N ILE A 43 -15.57 2.60 -12.00
CA ILE A 43 -14.67 3.04 -10.92
C ILE A 43 -14.41 1.93 -9.91
N SER A 44 -15.41 1.09 -9.62
CA SER A 44 -15.24 -0.06 -8.70
C SER A 44 -14.24 -1.07 -9.27
N THR A 45 -14.27 -1.25 -10.60
CA THR A 45 -13.34 -2.14 -11.29
C THR A 45 -11.93 -1.59 -11.18
N LEU A 46 -11.69 -0.30 -11.44
CA LEU A 46 -10.35 0.27 -11.26
C LEU A 46 -9.85 0.18 -9.81
N GLN A 47 -10.73 0.40 -8.83
CA GLN A 47 -10.39 0.24 -7.42
C GLN A 47 -9.99 -1.20 -7.08
N SER A 48 -10.62 -2.21 -7.69
CA SER A 48 -10.29 -3.62 -7.45
C SER A 48 -8.92 -4.01 -8.01
N TRP A 49 -8.45 -3.37 -9.08
CA TRP A 49 -7.10 -3.59 -9.60
C TRP A 49 -6.03 -2.96 -8.69
N CYS A 50 -6.34 -1.85 -8.02
CA CYS A 50 -5.46 -1.21 -7.07
C CYS A 50 -5.63 -1.79 -5.65
N MET A 51 -5.19 -3.03 -5.40
CA MET A 51 -5.21 -3.67 -4.07
C MET A 51 -3.82 -3.64 -3.37
N PRO A 52 -3.55 -2.69 -2.46
CA PRO A 52 -2.24 -2.61 -1.78
C PRO A 52 -1.90 -3.90 -1.01
N GLY A 53 -2.91 -4.59 -0.47
CA GLY A 53 -2.73 -5.88 0.20
C GLY A 53 -2.27 -7.02 -0.72
N ALA A 54 -2.67 -7.02 -1.99
CA ALA A 54 -2.24 -8.04 -2.96
C ALA A 54 -0.73 -7.97 -3.23
N LEU A 55 -0.18 -6.76 -3.24
CA LEU A 55 1.26 -6.52 -3.37
C LEU A 55 2.04 -7.13 -2.19
N LEU A 56 1.59 -6.89 -0.95
CA LEU A 56 2.21 -7.47 0.25
C LEU A 56 2.07 -9.00 0.30
N PHE A 57 0.93 -9.51 -0.15
CA PHE A 57 0.71 -10.95 -0.29
C PHE A 57 1.70 -11.58 -1.27
N GLY A 58 1.88 -11.00 -2.46
CA GLY A 58 2.82 -11.47 -3.47
C GLY A 58 4.26 -11.54 -2.94
N LEU A 59 4.72 -10.49 -2.26
CA LEU A 59 6.06 -10.48 -1.65
C LEU A 59 6.22 -11.54 -0.57
N THR A 60 5.20 -11.73 0.26
CA THR A 60 5.20 -12.74 1.32
C THR A 60 5.22 -14.15 0.72
N LEU A 61 4.47 -14.38 -0.35
CA LEU A 61 4.47 -15.65 -1.09
C LEU A 61 5.85 -15.96 -1.68
N VAL A 62 6.50 -14.96 -2.29
CA VAL A 62 7.88 -15.09 -2.81
C VAL A 62 8.86 -15.43 -1.67
N ALA A 63 8.75 -14.77 -0.52
CA ALA A 63 9.58 -15.07 0.65
C ALA A 63 9.39 -16.51 1.17
N VAL A 64 8.15 -17.02 1.13
CA VAL A 64 7.83 -18.39 1.52
C VAL A 64 8.38 -19.41 0.52
N ALA A 65 8.15 -19.19 -0.78
CA ALA A 65 8.48 -20.11 -1.86
C ALA A 65 10.00 -20.26 -2.09
N PHE A 66 10.71 -19.14 -2.23
CA PHE A 66 12.14 -19.16 -2.62
C PHE A 66 13.10 -19.43 -1.46
N ARG A 67 12.58 -19.57 -0.22
CA ARG A 67 13.34 -19.85 1.01
C ARG A 67 14.55 -18.92 1.26
N SER A 68 14.59 -17.77 0.59
CA SER A 68 15.70 -16.82 0.64
C SER A 68 15.55 -15.85 1.82
N VAL A 69 16.65 -15.61 2.54
CA VAL A 69 16.70 -14.60 3.61
C VAL A 69 16.48 -13.20 3.04
N LEU A 70 17.01 -12.91 1.85
CA LEU A 70 16.85 -11.60 1.20
C LEU A 70 15.37 -11.35 0.87
N ALA A 71 14.68 -12.33 0.29
CA ALA A 71 13.26 -12.21 -0.02
C ALA A 71 12.41 -11.99 1.24
N ALA A 72 12.70 -12.72 2.32
CA ALA A 72 12.03 -12.54 3.61
C ALA A 72 12.34 -11.17 4.24
N GLN A 73 13.56 -10.66 4.12
CA GLN A 73 13.90 -9.31 4.55
C GLN A 73 13.15 -8.26 3.74
N VAL A 74 13.13 -8.34 2.40
CA VAL A 74 12.37 -7.44 1.53
C VAL A 74 10.90 -7.39 1.97
N ALA A 75 10.26 -8.55 2.16
CA ALA A 75 8.88 -8.62 2.63
C ALA A 75 8.67 -7.89 3.96
N VAL A 76 9.53 -8.12 4.95
CA VAL A 76 9.47 -7.44 6.27
C VAL A 76 9.61 -5.93 6.12
N TYR A 77 10.66 -5.46 5.42
CA TYR A 77 10.92 -4.03 5.29
C TYR A 77 9.83 -3.32 4.50
N THR A 78 9.29 -3.96 3.45
CA THR A 78 8.14 -3.42 2.73
C THR A 78 6.89 -3.35 3.60
N SER A 79 6.61 -4.36 4.45
CA SER A 79 5.47 -4.29 5.38
C SER A 79 5.64 -3.17 6.41
N ILE A 80 6.85 -2.92 6.91
CA ILE A 80 7.14 -1.78 7.78
C ILE A 80 6.91 -0.46 7.04
N SER A 81 7.47 -0.31 5.83
CA SER A 81 7.27 0.88 5.00
C SER A 81 5.78 1.11 4.71
N ALA A 82 5.01 0.06 4.45
CA ALA A 82 3.56 0.13 4.22
C ALA A 82 2.81 0.70 5.45
N ILE A 83 3.17 0.27 6.67
CA ILE A 83 2.59 0.81 7.91
C ILE A 83 2.92 2.31 8.05
N ILE A 84 4.18 2.67 7.81
CA ILE A 84 4.64 4.07 7.86
C ILE A 84 3.89 4.92 6.83
N ILE A 85 3.74 4.42 5.60
CA ILE A 85 2.96 5.08 4.54
C ILE A 85 1.50 5.24 4.96
N CYS A 86 0.87 4.22 5.55
CA CYS A 86 -0.49 4.34 6.06
C CYS A 86 -0.60 5.44 7.12
N ALA A 87 0.37 5.52 8.04
CA ALA A 87 0.38 6.56 9.08
C ALA A 87 0.53 7.97 8.49
N PHE A 88 1.49 8.17 7.58
CA PHE A 88 1.67 9.46 6.91
C PHE A 88 0.46 9.87 6.07
N LEU A 89 -0.11 8.93 5.31
CA LEU A 89 -1.28 9.21 4.51
C LEU A 89 -2.50 9.50 5.39
N LEU A 90 -2.66 8.83 6.53
CA LEU A 90 -3.72 9.11 7.48
C LEU A 90 -3.61 10.53 8.05
N ILE A 91 -2.39 10.93 8.47
CA ILE A 91 -2.12 12.31 8.93
C ILE A 91 -2.48 13.30 7.82
N PHE A 92 -2.00 13.06 6.60
CA PHE A 92 -2.31 13.90 5.44
C PHE A 92 -3.81 14.04 5.21
N VAL A 93 -4.55 12.93 5.22
CA VAL A 93 -6.01 12.91 5.02
C VAL A 93 -6.76 13.67 6.11
N ILE A 94 -6.38 13.50 7.38
CA ILE A 94 -7.04 14.19 8.50
C ILE A 94 -6.72 15.69 8.49
N SER A 95 -5.52 16.08 8.08
CA SER A 95 -5.12 17.49 7.97
C SER A 95 -5.63 18.18 6.70
N HIS A 96 -6.18 17.44 5.73
CA HIS A 96 -6.63 18.00 4.46
C HIS A 96 -7.98 18.70 4.60
N SER A 97 -8.00 20.02 4.40
CA SER A 97 -9.25 20.77 4.26
C SER A 97 -9.87 20.47 2.90
N GLY A 98 -10.96 19.70 2.89
CA GLY A 98 -11.62 19.28 1.65
C GLY A 98 -12.00 20.45 0.74
N ASN A 99 -11.81 20.27 -0.57
CA ASN A 99 -12.21 21.26 -1.56
C ASN A 99 -13.74 21.21 -1.79
N ARG A 100 -14.44 22.30 -1.48
CA ARG A 100 -15.91 22.38 -1.51
C ARG A 100 -16.51 22.63 -2.90
N ASN A 101 -15.69 22.98 -3.90
CA ASN A 101 -16.17 23.47 -5.21
C ASN A 101 -15.79 22.57 -6.41
N SER A 102 -16.02 21.26 -6.33
CA SER A 102 -15.78 20.32 -7.45
C SER A 102 -17.07 19.75 -8.06
N TRP A 103 -18.21 20.41 -7.86
CA TRP A 103 -19.48 19.93 -8.40
C TRP A 103 -19.52 20.10 -9.92
N VAL A 104 -19.65 18.97 -10.63
CA VAL A 104 -19.79 18.89 -12.09
C VAL A 104 -21.11 18.21 -12.42
N PHE A 105 -21.82 18.72 -13.42
CA PHE A 105 -23.07 18.14 -13.91
C PHE A 105 -22.87 16.67 -14.35
N PRO A 106 -23.80 15.75 -14.03
CA PRO A 106 -23.65 14.34 -14.36
C PRO A 106 -23.40 14.06 -15.85
N GLN A 107 -23.99 14.84 -16.76
CA GLN A 107 -23.81 14.64 -18.21
C GLN A 107 -22.39 14.96 -18.71
N GLN A 108 -21.60 15.70 -17.93
CA GLN A 108 -20.22 16.09 -18.27
C GLN A 108 -19.17 15.21 -17.58
N ARG A 109 -19.58 14.23 -16.76
CA ARG A 109 -18.65 13.36 -16.04
C ARG A 109 -18.17 12.23 -16.94
N THR A 110 -16.87 12.23 -17.20
CA THR A 110 -16.17 11.08 -17.78
C THR A 110 -15.36 10.37 -16.71
N LEU A 111 -15.06 9.09 -16.91
CA LEU A 111 -14.24 8.31 -15.97
C LEU A 111 -12.87 8.97 -15.76
N GLN A 112 -12.25 9.46 -16.84
CA GLN A 112 -10.97 10.16 -16.81
C GLN A 112 -11.04 11.44 -15.97
N THR A 113 -12.02 12.32 -16.24
CA THR A 113 -12.16 13.59 -15.50
C THR A 113 -12.45 13.34 -14.02
N THR A 114 -13.26 12.32 -13.71
CA THR A 114 -13.60 11.94 -12.33
C THR A 114 -12.37 11.46 -11.57
N ILE A 115 -11.54 10.60 -12.18
CA ILE A 115 -10.28 10.13 -11.57
C ILE A 115 -9.30 11.29 -11.41
N HIS A 116 -9.15 12.12 -12.44
CA HIS A 116 -8.25 13.27 -12.39
C HIS A 116 -8.64 14.21 -11.24
N THR A 117 -9.91 14.57 -11.13
CA THR A 117 -10.39 15.40 -10.01
C THR A 117 -10.22 14.71 -8.67
N ALA A 118 -10.47 13.40 -8.56
CA ALA A 118 -10.26 12.66 -7.32
C ALA A 118 -8.79 12.68 -6.88
N LEU A 119 -7.84 12.61 -7.80
CA LEU A 119 -6.41 12.57 -7.50
C LEU A 119 -5.80 13.96 -7.23
N PHE A 120 -6.26 15.01 -7.91
CA PHE A 120 -5.67 16.35 -7.80
C PHE A 120 -6.50 17.32 -6.95
N SER A 121 -7.75 16.98 -6.66
CA SER A 121 -8.62 17.73 -5.77
C SER A 121 -9.48 16.77 -4.93
N PRO A 122 -8.84 15.88 -4.14
CA PRO A 122 -9.55 14.88 -3.37
C PRO A 122 -10.46 15.52 -2.31
N ASN A 123 -11.64 14.92 -2.13
CA ASN A 123 -12.47 15.17 -0.96
C ASN A 123 -12.52 13.89 -0.13
N PHE A 124 -11.60 13.79 0.84
CA PHE A 124 -11.49 12.60 1.66
C PHE A 124 -12.69 12.47 2.60
N SER A 125 -13.19 11.24 2.70
CA SER A 125 -14.34 10.90 3.55
C SER A 125 -13.96 9.86 4.59
N ASN A 126 -14.90 9.53 5.48
CA ASN A 126 -14.72 8.43 6.43
C ASN A 126 -14.38 7.09 5.73
N ARG A 127 -14.80 6.90 4.47
CA ARG A 127 -14.42 5.73 3.66
C ARG A 127 -12.94 5.73 3.29
N SER A 128 -12.36 6.89 3.02
CA SER A 128 -10.91 7.06 2.77
C SER A 128 -10.11 6.64 4.01
N THR A 129 -10.50 7.15 5.18
CA THR A 129 -9.91 6.78 6.47
C THR A 129 -10.05 5.29 6.74
N GLY A 130 -11.23 4.72 6.51
CA GLY A 130 -11.49 3.27 6.63
C GLY A 130 -10.58 2.43 5.73
N SER A 131 -10.38 2.83 4.48
CA SER A 131 -9.47 2.15 3.55
C SER A 131 -8.01 2.18 4.02
N ILE A 132 -7.56 3.30 4.59
CA ILE A 132 -6.19 3.45 5.13
C ILE A 132 -6.00 2.58 6.37
N ILE A 133 -6.94 2.62 7.32
CA ILE A 133 -6.91 1.80 8.54
C ILE A 133 -6.93 0.31 8.16
N GLY A 134 -7.83 -0.10 7.27
CA GLY A 134 -7.90 -1.48 6.79
C GLY A 134 -6.58 -1.94 6.16
N SER A 135 -5.94 -1.07 5.37
CA SER A 135 -4.63 -1.36 4.77
C SER A 135 -3.52 -1.45 5.82
N ALA A 136 -3.55 -0.64 6.87
CA ALA A 136 -2.60 -0.70 7.99
C ALA A 136 -2.73 -2.02 8.79
N ILE A 137 -3.96 -2.49 9.01
CA ILE A 137 -4.24 -3.78 9.65
C ILE A 137 -3.66 -4.91 8.79
N VAL A 138 -3.95 -4.92 7.50
CA VAL A 138 -3.43 -5.94 6.55
C VAL A 138 -1.90 -5.92 6.52
N ALA A 139 -1.28 -4.74 6.46
CA ALA A 139 0.18 -4.60 6.49
C ALA A 139 0.78 -5.14 7.80
N SER A 140 0.12 -4.91 8.93
CA SER A 140 0.54 -5.43 10.24
C SER A 140 0.46 -6.97 10.29
N CYS A 141 -0.58 -7.57 9.72
CA CYS A 141 -0.67 -9.03 9.58
C CYS A 141 0.48 -9.59 8.74
N PHE A 142 0.77 -8.99 7.58
CA PHE A 142 1.87 -9.42 6.72
C PHE A 142 3.24 -9.19 7.34
N LEU A 143 3.42 -8.15 8.17
CA LEU A 143 4.63 -7.96 8.96
C LEU A 143 4.85 -9.13 9.93
N GLY A 144 3.79 -9.58 10.62
CA GLY A 144 3.85 -10.74 11.50
C GLY A 144 4.25 -12.02 10.75
N ILE A 145 3.61 -12.29 9.61
CA ILE A 145 3.88 -13.48 8.78
C ILE A 145 5.32 -13.44 8.24
N SER A 146 5.71 -12.35 7.59
CA SER A 146 7.04 -12.20 7.00
C SER A 146 8.15 -12.22 8.07
N GLY A 147 7.92 -11.62 9.24
CA GLY A 147 8.81 -11.67 10.38
C GLY A 147 9.01 -13.09 10.92
N PHE A 148 7.93 -13.87 11.00
CA PHE A 148 7.99 -15.28 11.37
C PHE A 148 8.80 -16.12 10.36
N VAL A 149 8.55 -15.92 9.06
CA VAL A 149 9.30 -16.59 7.98
C VAL A 149 10.78 -16.24 8.08
N LEU A 150 11.13 -14.96 8.24
CA LEU A 150 12.52 -14.51 8.36
C LEU A 150 13.21 -15.14 9.58
N ARG A 151 12.53 -15.20 10.73
CA ARG A 151 13.06 -15.81 11.95
C ARG A 151 13.34 -17.30 11.74
N ARG A 152 12.41 -18.04 11.14
CA ARG A 152 12.59 -19.47 10.84
C ARG A 152 13.77 -19.70 9.90
N ARG A 153 13.92 -18.90 8.84
CA ARG A 153 15.03 -19.05 7.87
C ARG A 153 16.39 -18.80 8.52
N LYS A 154 16.50 -17.78 9.37
CA LYS A 154 17.75 -17.50 10.10
C LYS A 154 18.14 -18.64 11.03
N LEU A 155 17.18 -19.26 11.71
CA LEU A 155 17.44 -20.40 12.59
C LEU A 155 17.97 -21.61 11.82
N THR A 156 17.37 -21.94 10.67
CA THR A 156 17.82 -23.08 9.83
C THR A 156 19.27 -22.95 9.37
N ILE A 157 19.73 -21.73 9.07
CA ILE A 157 21.10 -21.48 8.60
C ILE A 157 22.13 -21.61 9.73
N HIS A 158 21.74 -21.35 10.98
CA HIS A 158 22.66 -21.48 12.13
C HIS A 158 22.71 -22.91 12.70
N SER A 159 21.76 -23.77 12.32
CA SER A 159 21.70 -25.17 12.73
C SER A 159 22.36 -26.14 11.73
N SER A 160 22.81 -25.64 10.57
CA SER A 160 23.50 -26.39 9.51
C SER A 160 24.97 -26.04 9.48
#